data_AF-A0AAC9QUD0-F1
#
_entry.id   AF-A0AAC9QUD0-F1
#
_cell.length_a   1.000
_cell.length_b   1.000
_cell.length_c   1.000
_cell.angle_alpha   90.00
_cell.angle_beta   90.00
_cell.angle_gamma   90.00
#
_symmetry.space_group_name_H-M   'P 1'
#
loop_
_entity.id
_entity.type
_entity.pdbx_description
1 polymer ?
#
loop_
_entity_poly.entity_id
_entity_poly.type
_entity_poly.pdbx_seq_one_letter_code
_entity_poly.pdbx_strand_id
1 'polypeptide(L)'
;MDNTNRELSIPFKIMIALIMAFVYAALNILLADFSLVEVPYVSIRPQLILPLLSGYLLGPFYGFTVGFLGNAMSDMVTGYGIEFLLNWSIANGLYGLIMGFFPKNEDKIRTNRSFTIFFLYILLVNIVPAAYALLTRVVEPGINALQKFVGLGLPIVVSNTLVCTLLFPIVLMFLKKIELNFEIKITLLVYYFSLISVMAVFAATIGILYSMNLLNTDNHTFALIIYDLSIIPLVAINLIGFGISNAISQKLLNPLLIMTEDIKQMDGKSWNKKLDIHTGDELEVLATAFNEMVDKINDTMHKLWDNIAEKERLAAEKERTSTELNIAQQIQTAMLPARSFSNFPGPDRIQRQRPHDSSQGNRR
;
A
#
# COMPACT_ATOMS: atom_id res chain seq x y z
N MET A 1 -15.19 -16.03 22.87
CA MET A 1 -14.24 -17.12 22.57
C MET A 1 -13.15 -16.53 21.70
N ASP A 2 -11.99 -16.29 22.30
CA ASP A 2 -10.83 -15.74 21.62
C ASP A 2 -10.19 -16.86 20.79
N ASN A 3 -10.12 -16.68 19.46
CA ASN A 3 -9.61 -17.69 18.53
C ASN A 3 -8.44 -17.15 17.71
N THR A 4 -7.71 -16.21 18.30
CA THR A 4 -6.59 -15.49 17.69
C THR A 4 -5.29 -16.09 18.22
N ASN A 5 -4.47 -16.63 17.30
CA ASN A 5 -3.12 -17.16 17.56
C ASN A 5 -3.03 -18.50 18.34
N ARG A 6 -3.69 -19.55 17.83
CA ARG A 6 -3.13 -20.92 18.04
C ARG A 6 -1.88 -21.08 17.18
N GLU A 7 -0.71 -21.12 17.82
CA GLU A 7 0.51 -21.55 17.15
C GLU A 7 0.36 -22.95 16.54
N LEU A 8 0.87 -23.14 15.33
CA LEU A 8 0.94 -24.46 14.70
C LEU A 8 1.78 -25.41 15.58
N SER A 9 1.27 -26.62 15.82
CA SER A 9 2.04 -27.65 16.52
C SER A 9 3.30 -28.02 15.74
N ILE A 10 4.37 -28.42 16.45
CA ILE A 10 5.65 -28.80 15.85
C ILE A 10 5.47 -29.88 14.76
N PRO A 11 4.71 -30.99 14.96
CA PRO A 11 4.49 -31.98 13.91
C PRO A 11 3.85 -31.40 12.64
N PHE A 12 2.94 -30.43 12.77
CA PHE A 12 2.29 -29.79 11.64
C PHE A 12 3.21 -28.80 10.91
N LYS A 13 4.07 -28.06 11.64
CA LYS A 13 5.16 -27.26 11.03
C LYS A 13 6.14 -28.15 10.25
N ILE A 14 6.52 -29.31 10.79
CA ILE A 14 7.37 -30.31 10.10
C ILE A 14 6.68 -30.84 8.84
N MET A 15 5.40 -31.23 8.93
CA MET A 15 4.65 -31.75 7.77
C MET A 15 4.59 -30.73 6.62
N ILE A 16 4.31 -29.46 6.91
CA ILE A 16 4.32 -28.40 5.89
C ILE A 16 5.73 -28.23 5.31
N ALA A 17 6.78 -28.22 6.14
CA ALA A 17 8.15 -28.10 5.67
C ALA A 17 8.56 -29.26 4.73
N LEU A 18 8.15 -30.50 5.02
CA LEU A 18 8.42 -31.64 4.13
C LEU A 18 7.67 -31.53 2.80
N ILE A 19 6.41 -31.11 2.80
CA ILE A 19 5.64 -30.85 1.58
C ILE A 19 6.30 -29.74 0.75
N MET A 20 6.67 -28.62 1.39
CA MET A 20 7.35 -27.49 0.74
C MET A 20 8.72 -27.89 0.18
N ALA A 21 9.47 -28.73 0.88
CA ALA A 21 10.75 -29.28 0.39
C ALA A 21 10.55 -30.15 -0.86
N PHE A 22 9.52 -31.00 -0.89
CA PHE A 22 9.20 -31.84 -2.04
C PHE A 22 8.75 -31.01 -3.25
N VAL A 23 7.89 -30.00 -3.05
CA VAL A 23 7.49 -29.08 -4.13
C VAL A 23 8.71 -28.27 -4.62
N TYR A 24 9.60 -27.86 -3.73
CA TYR A 24 10.85 -27.17 -4.09
C TYR A 24 11.77 -28.06 -4.93
N ALA A 25 11.93 -29.33 -4.58
CA ALA A 25 12.68 -30.31 -5.38
C ALA A 25 12.06 -30.53 -6.76
N ALA A 26 10.74 -30.75 -6.82
CA ALA A 26 10.02 -30.96 -8.07
C ALA A 26 10.15 -29.75 -9.01
N LEU A 27 10.02 -28.53 -8.50
CA LEU A 27 10.21 -27.32 -9.29
C LEU A 27 11.68 -27.07 -9.68
N ASN A 28 12.67 -27.42 -8.83
CA ASN A 28 14.08 -27.39 -9.23
C ASN A 28 14.34 -28.30 -10.44
N ILE A 29 13.75 -29.50 -10.47
CA ILE A 29 13.89 -30.45 -11.60
C ILE A 29 13.16 -29.91 -12.84
N LEU A 30 11.88 -29.50 -12.70
CA LEU A 30 11.06 -29.01 -13.83
C LEU A 30 11.57 -27.72 -14.47
N LEU A 31 12.33 -26.90 -13.72
CA LEU A 31 12.87 -25.62 -14.16
C LEU A 31 14.39 -25.66 -14.36
N ALA A 32 15.02 -26.84 -14.33
CA ALA A 32 16.46 -27.00 -14.55
C ALA A 32 16.89 -26.46 -15.92
N ASP A 33 16.09 -26.73 -16.96
CA ASP A 33 16.30 -26.27 -18.34
C ASP A 33 15.89 -24.80 -18.55
N PHE A 34 15.31 -24.13 -17.55
CA PHE A 34 14.89 -22.72 -17.64
C PHE A 34 16.05 -21.76 -17.30
N SER A 35 17.20 -22.01 -17.94
CA SER A 35 18.35 -21.11 -17.96
C SER A 35 18.19 -20.02 -19.01
N LEU A 36 18.83 -18.87 -18.79
CA LEU A 36 18.96 -17.87 -19.86
C LEU A 36 19.93 -18.46 -20.91
N VAL A 37 19.37 -18.80 -22.07
CA VAL A 37 19.83 -19.84 -23.01
C VAL A 37 21.32 -19.81 -23.39
N GLU A 38 21.99 -18.65 -23.32
CA GLU A 38 23.37 -18.47 -23.77
C GLU A 38 24.30 -17.77 -22.74
N VAL A 39 23.90 -17.65 -21.47
CA VAL A 39 24.82 -17.23 -20.39
C VAL A 39 25.14 -18.45 -19.50
N PRO A 40 26.34 -19.04 -19.62
CA PRO A 40 26.74 -20.16 -18.76
C PRO A 40 26.54 -19.80 -17.28
N TYR A 41 25.98 -20.74 -16.52
CA TYR A 41 25.80 -20.68 -15.06
C TYR A 41 24.70 -19.74 -14.50
N VAL A 42 23.78 -19.21 -15.33
CA VAL A 42 22.66 -18.37 -14.84
C VAL A 42 21.29 -19.02 -15.10
N SER A 43 20.69 -19.60 -14.06
CA SER A 43 19.30 -20.09 -14.05
C SER A 43 18.35 -19.08 -13.40
N ILE A 44 17.12 -18.98 -13.92
CA ILE A 44 16.05 -18.21 -13.30
C ILE A 44 15.33 -19.14 -12.31
N ARG A 45 15.36 -18.85 -11.01
CA ARG A 45 14.90 -19.79 -9.96
C ARG A 45 13.66 -19.30 -9.19
N PRO A 46 12.46 -19.21 -9.81
CA PRO A 46 11.23 -18.78 -9.12
C PRO A 46 10.85 -19.66 -7.92
N GLN A 47 11.30 -20.92 -7.91
CA GLN A 47 11.12 -21.85 -6.81
C GLN A 47 11.83 -21.44 -5.50
N LEU A 48 12.81 -20.52 -5.53
CA LEU A 48 13.45 -19.97 -4.31
C LEU A 48 12.48 -19.25 -3.36
N ILE A 49 11.29 -18.87 -3.84
CA ILE A 49 10.23 -18.33 -2.98
C ILE A 49 9.79 -19.35 -1.92
N LEU A 50 9.92 -20.66 -2.15
CA LEU A 50 9.48 -21.70 -1.21
C LEU A 50 10.31 -21.76 0.10
N PRO A 51 11.67 -21.84 0.08
CA PRO A 51 12.46 -21.73 1.30
C PRO A 51 12.32 -20.36 1.99
N LEU A 52 12.25 -19.26 1.24
CA LEU A 52 12.02 -17.91 1.80
C LEU A 52 10.68 -17.81 2.52
N LEU A 53 9.61 -18.29 1.90
CA LEU A 53 8.27 -18.31 2.48
C LEU A 53 8.19 -19.24 3.69
N SER A 54 8.86 -20.38 3.64
CA SER A 54 8.90 -21.34 4.75
C SER A 54 9.65 -20.77 5.96
N GLY A 55 10.77 -20.08 5.73
CA GLY A 55 11.45 -19.29 6.76
C GLY A 55 10.52 -18.22 7.34
N TYR A 56 9.95 -17.38 6.46
CA TYR A 56 9.07 -16.27 6.86
C TYR A 56 7.81 -16.71 7.61
N LEU A 57 7.21 -17.87 7.28
CA LEU A 57 5.98 -18.34 7.94
C LEU A 57 6.25 -19.23 9.16
N LEU A 58 7.15 -20.22 9.04
CA LEU A 58 7.33 -21.28 10.03
C LEU A 58 8.52 -21.03 10.98
N GLY A 59 9.50 -20.25 10.55
CA GLY A 59 10.71 -19.92 11.30
C GLY A 59 12.01 -20.47 10.67
N PRO A 60 13.19 -20.05 11.18
CA PRO A 60 14.48 -20.24 10.51
C PRO A 60 14.86 -21.71 10.31
N PHE A 61 14.57 -22.58 11.28
CA PHE A 61 14.83 -24.02 11.17
C PHE A 61 14.06 -24.65 9.99
N TYR A 62 12.75 -24.38 9.89
CA TYR A 62 11.91 -24.94 8.83
C TYR A 62 12.26 -24.36 7.45
N GLY A 63 12.59 -23.07 7.37
CA GLY A 63 13.13 -22.46 6.16
C GLY A 63 14.43 -23.13 5.69
N PHE A 64 15.35 -23.39 6.63
CA PHE A 64 16.57 -24.15 6.35
C PHE A 64 16.27 -25.56 5.85
N THR A 65 15.40 -26.31 6.54
CA THR A 65 15.00 -27.67 6.14
C THR A 65 14.42 -27.71 4.74
N VAL A 66 13.55 -26.75 4.37
CA VAL A 66 12.95 -26.67 3.02
C VAL A 66 14.00 -26.45 1.95
N GLY A 67 14.89 -25.46 2.14
CA GLY A 67 15.93 -25.14 1.16
C GLY A 67 16.97 -26.25 1.04
N PHE A 68 17.40 -26.82 2.17
CA PHE A 68 18.40 -27.88 2.21
C PHE A 68 17.85 -29.18 1.61
N LEU A 69 16.72 -29.71 2.11
CA LEU A 69 16.20 -30.99 1.64
C LEU A 69 15.69 -30.92 0.21
N GLY A 70 15.01 -29.84 -0.19
CA GLY A 70 14.48 -29.75 -1.55
C GLY A 70 15.59 -29.61 -2.60
N ASN A 71 16.69 -28.92 -2.28
CA ASN A 71 17.87 -28.91 -3.15
C ASN A 71 18.58 -30.27 -3.17
N ALA A 72 18.82 -30.88 -2.00
CA ALA A 72 19.45 -32.21 -1.93
C ALA A 72 18.66 -33.26 -2.72
N MET A 73 17.33 -33.26 -2.61
CA MET A 73 16.45 -34.17 -3.36
C MET A 73 16.50 -33.92 -4.87
N SER A 74 16.48 -32.65 -5.33
CA SER A 74 16.58 -32.38 -6.77
C SER A 74 17.93 -32.82 -7.34
N ASP A 75 19.01 -32.51 -6.63
CA ASP A 75 20.38 -32.75 -7.08
C ASP A 75 20.72 -34.26 -7.08
N MET A 76 20.13 -35.03 -6.16
CA MET A 76 20.21 -36.50 -6.17
C MET A 76 19.50 -37.14 -7.37
N VAL A 77 18.42 -36.53 -7.86
CA VAL A 77 17.67 -37.01 -9.03
C VAL A 77 18.36 -36.63 -10.34
N THR A 78 18.98 -35.45 -10.42
CA THR A 78 19.72 -34.98 -11.60
C THR A 78 21.15 -35.52 -11.67
N GLY A 79 21.65 -36.18 -10.62
CA GLY A 79 22.90 -36.93 -10.65
C GLY A 79 24.16 -36.16 -10.25
N TYR A 80 24.04 -35.03 -9.55
CA TYR A 80 25.20 -34.30 -9.03
C TYR A 80 25.83 -35.05 -7.83
N GLY A 81 27.16 -35.04 -7.75
CA GLY A 81 27.93 -35.84 -6.76
C GLY A 81 27.86 -35.34 -5.31
N ILE A 82 28.20 -36.19 -4.34
CA ILE A 82 28.00 -35.98 -2.89
C ILE A 82 28.64 -34.70 -2.33
N GLU A 83 29.82 -34.30 -2.80
CA GLU A 83 30.45 -33.03 -2.35
C GLU A 83 29.75 -31.80 -2.94
N PHE A 84 29.20 -31.91 -4.15
CA PHE A 84 28.37 -30.87 -4.77
C PHE A 84 27.02 -30.76 -4.04
N LEU A 85 26.43 -31.91 -3.71
CA LEU A 85 25.17 -32.03 -2.95
C LEU A 85 25.21 -31.26 -1.64
N LEU A 86 26.24 -31.45 -0.82
CA LEU A 86 26.28 -30.85 0.53
C LEU A 86 26.48 -29.33 0.49
N ASN A 87 27.41 -28.82 -0.32
CA ASN A 87 27.68 -27.38 -0.39
C ASN A 87 26.43 -26.61 -0.86
N TRP A 88 25.91 -26.93 -2.05
CA TRP A 88 24.76 -26.21 -2.59
C TRP A 88 23.50 -26.41 -1.76
N SER A 89 23.29 -27.57 -1.14
CA SER A 89 22.12 -27.74 -0.26
C SER A 89 22.21 -26.89 1.01
N ILE A 90 23.39 -26.72 1.62
CA ILE A 90 23.56 -25.77 2.74
C ILE A 90 23.30 -24.34 2.27
N ALA A 91 23.84 -23.94 1.11
CA ALA A 91 23.56 -22.62 0.53
C ALA A 91 22.05 -22.39 0.33
N ASN A 92 21.33 -23.34 -0.28
CA ASN A 92 19.88 -23.24 -0.49
C ASN A 92 19.10 -23.21 0.84
N GLY A 93 19.56 -23.92 1.88
CA GLY A 93 19.02 -23.81 3.24
C GLY A 93 19.20 -22.42 3.86
N LEU A 94 20.33 -21.75 3.62
CA LEU A 94 20.61 -20.42 4.18
C LEU A 94 19.59 -19.35 3.74
N TYR A 95 18.99 -19.45 2.55
CA TYR A 95 17.89 -18.56 2.13
C TYR A 95 16.74 -18.55 3.17
N GLY A 96 16.22 -19.74 3.49
CA GLY A 96 15.10 -19.88 4.43
C GLY A 96 15.51 -19.64 5.88
N LEU A 97 16.75 -19.98 6.26
CA LEU A 97 17.29 -19.69 7.59
C LEU A 97 17.32 -18.19 7.86
N ILE A 98 17.95 -17.42 6.97
CA ILE A 98 18.10 -15.96 7.11
C ILE A 98 16.73 -15.30 7.07
N MET A 99 15.85 -15.68 6.14
CA MET A 99 14.50 -15.11 6.06
C MET A 99 13.63 -15.42 7.30
N GLY A 100 13.90 -16.53 8.00
CA GLY A 100 13.23 -16.87 9.25
C GLY A 100 13.58 -15.96 10.44
N PHE A 101 14.67 -15.21 10.36
CA PHE A 101 15.03 -14.18 11.35
C PHE A 101 14.45 -12.79 11.03
N PHE A 102 13.69 -12.64 9.94
CA PHE A 102 13.06 -11.37 9.59
C PHE A 102 12.21 -10.81 10.75
N PRO A 103 12.43 -9.55 11.18
CA PRO A 103 11.75 -8.98 12.35
C PRO A 103 10.28 -8.69 12.06
N LYS A 104 9.40 -9.57 12.56
CA LYS A 104 7.94 -9.45 12.46
C LYS A 104 7.36 -8.67 13.64
N ASN A 105 7.37 -7.35 13.57
CA ASN A 105 6.44 -6.58 14.41
C ASN A 105 5.02 -6.76 13.85
N GLU A 106 4.09 -7.22 14.69
CA GLU A 106 2.65 -7.34 14.40
C GLU A 106 2.25 -8.18 13.18
N ASP A 107 3.05 -9.21 12.86
CA ASP A 107 2.74 -10.23 11.85
C ASP A 107 2.55 -9.72 10.40
N LYS A 108 2.76 -8.43 10.14
CA LYS A 108 2.51 -7.76 8.85
C LYS A 108 3.50 -6.64 8.56
N ILE A 109 3.83 -6.45 7.29
CA ILE A 109 4.55 -5.27 6.80
C ILE A 109 3.51 -4.15 6.55
N ARG A 110 3.58 -3.07 7.33
CA ARG A 110 2.61 -1.94 7.27
C ARG A 110 3.22 -0.55 7.02
N THR A 111 4.53 -0.38 7.20
CA THR A 111 5.22 0.91 7.05
C THR A 111 6.31 0.81 6.01
N ASN A 112 6.69 1.93 5.39
CA ASN A 112 7.79 1.98 4.44
C ASN A 112 9.10 1.50 5.09
N ARG A 113 9.33 1.80 6.38
CA ARG A 113 10.47 1.28 7.16
C ARG A 113 10.47 -0.25 7.24
N SER A 114 9.33 -0.87 7.54
CA SER A 114 9.21 -2.33 7.56
C SER A 114 9.45 -2.94 6.17
N PHE A 115 9.02 -2.24 5.12
CA PHE A 115 9.26 -2.64 3.73
C PHE A 115 10.73 -2.44 3.29
N THR A 116 11.43 -1.39 3.78
CA THR A 116 12.90 -1.24 3.62
C THR A 116 13.63 -2.44 4.21
N ILE A 117 13.31 -2.80 5.46
CA ILE A 117 13.96 -3.92 6.14
C ILE A 117 13.69 -5.23 5.38
N PHE A 118 12.47 -5.42 4.87
CA PHE A 118 12.12 -6.57 4.04
C PHE A 118 12.96 -6.64 2.74
N PHE A 119 13.12 -5.51 2.04
CA PHE A 119 13.98 -5.45 0.86
C PHE A 119 15.46 -5.73 1.18
N LEU A 120 15.99 -5.20 2.29
CA LEU A 120 17.36 -5.49 2.75
C LEU A 120 17.54 -6.97 3.09
N TYR A 121 16.52 -7.64 3.66
CA TYR A 121 16.53 -9.08 3.85
C TYR A 121 16.56 -9.84 2.50
N ILE A 122 15.82 -9.38 1.48
CA ILE A 122 15.90 -9.96 0.12
C ILE A 122 17.31 -9.85 -0.48
N LEU A 123 18.03 -8.74 -0.25
CA LEU A 123 19.44 -8.65 -0.68
C LEU A 123 20.33 -9.62 0.12
N LEU A 124 20.17 -9.66 1.45
CA LEU A 124 20.96 -10.51 2.35
C LEU A 124 20.82 -12.01 2.05
N VAL A 125 19.59 -12.50 1.84
CA VAL A 125 19.31 -13.91 1.50
C VAL A 125 19.85 -14.31 0.13
N ASN A 126 20.19 -13.37 -0.75
CA ASN A 126 20.81 -13.69 -2.04
C ASN A 126 22.35 -13.64 -1.97
N ILE A 127 22.91 -12.64 -1.28
CA ILE A 127 24.36 -12.46 -1.15
C ILE A 127 25.00 -13.56 -0.28
N VAL A 128 24.43 -13.87 0.88
CA VAL A 128 25.08 -14.76 1.87
C VAL A 128 25.18 -16.21 1.37
N PRO A 129 24.12 -16.83 0.80
CA PRO A 129 24.23 -18.17 0.19
C PRO A 129 25.22 -18.25 -0.96
N ALA A 130 25.26 -17.24 -1.85
CA ALA A 130 26.17 -17.22 -2.98
C ALA A 130 27.64 -17.11 -2.51
N ALA A 131 27.90 -16.25 -1.53
CA ALA A 131 29.22 -16.13 -0.91
C ALA A 131 29.64 -17.45 -0.23
N TYR A 132 28.74 -18.07 0.55
CA TYR A 132 28.99 -19.37 1.17
C TYR A 132 29.34 -20.44 0.12
N ALA A 133 28.54 -20.57 -0.94
CA ALA A 133 28.71 -21.62 -1.95
C ALA A 133 30.06 -21.51 -2.68
N LEU A 134 30.50 -20.29 -2.97
CA LEU A 134 31.74 -20.03 -3.70
C LEU A 134 33.00 -20.10 -2.82
N LEU A 135 32.90 -19.74 -1.53
CA LEU A 135 34.03 -19.81 -0.59
C LEU A 135 34.31 -21.22 -0.08
N THR A 136 33.28 -22.08 -0.02
CA THR A 136 33.41 -23.46 0.50
C THR A 136 33.65 -24.52 -0.57
N ARG A 137 33.43 -24.20 -1.85
CA ARG A 137 33.83 -25.08 -2.96
C ARG A 137 35.35 -25.19 -2.99
N VAL A 138 35.87 -26.42 -2.94
CA VAL A 138 37.32 -26.73 -2.90
C VAL A 138 38.06 -25.85 -3.90
N VAL A 139 39.09 -25.14 -3.43
CA VAL A 139 39.76 -24.09 -4.18
C VAL A 139 40.44 -24.69 -5.42
N GLU A 140 39.77 -24.57 -6.57
CA GLU A 140 40.42 -24.75 -7.87
C GLU A 140 41.70 -23.89 -7.89
N PRO A 141 42.90 -24.52 -8.02
CA PRO A 141 44.16 -23.80 -7.87
C PRO A 141 44.32 -22.69 -8.91
N GLY A 142 44.67 -21.48 -8.45
CA GLY A 142 45.06 -20.37 -9.32
C GLY A 142 44.00 -19.27 -9.57
N ILE A 143 42.75 -19.42 -9.12
CA ILE A 143 41.71 -18.38 -9.30
C ILE A 143 41.39 -17.70 -7.96
N ASN A 144 41.53 -16.37 -7.90
CA ASN A 144 41.23 -15.57 -6.71
C ASN A 144 39.72 -15.56 -6.38
N ALA A 145 39.38 -15.55 -5.09
CA ALA A 145 38.00 -15.53 -4.60
C ALA A 145 37.16 -14.38 -5.17
N LEU A 146 37.76 -13.18 -5.34
CA LEU A 146 37.07 -12.04 -5.97
C LEU A 146 36.69 -12.33 -7.43
N GLN A 147 37.57 -12.98 -8.18
CA GLN A 147 37.32 -13.33 -9.59
C GLN A 147 36.22 -14.39 -9.72
N LYS A 148 36.19 -15.39 -8.80
CA LYS A 148 35.08 -16.36 -8.71
C LYS A 148 33.76 -15.68 -8.33
N PHE A 149 33.79 -14.72 -7.40
CA PHE A 149 32.59 -14.00 -6.98
C PHE A 149 32.05 -13.10 -8.10
N VAL A 150 32.90 -12.40 -8.85
CA VAL A 150 32.44 -11.60 -10.00
C VAL A 150 31.88 -12.52 -11.09
N GLY A 151 32.67 -13.47 -11.61
CA GLY A 151 32.26 -14.26 -12.79
C GLY A 151 31.17 -15.31 -12.58
N LEU A 152 30.86 -15.70 -11.33
CA LEU A 152 29.80 -16.68 -11.02
C LEU A 152 28.84 -16.18 -9.94
N GLY A 153 29.35 -15.53 -8.89
CA GLY A 153 28.55 -15.07 -7.76
C GLY A 153 27.60 -13.94 -8.09
N LEU A 154 28.09 -12.89 -8.77
CA LEU A 154 27.30 -11.72 -9.12
C LEU A 154 26.11 -12.08 -10.03
N PRO A 155 26.27 -12.89 -11.11
CA PRO A 155 25.14 -13.40 -11.89
C PRO A 155 24.10 -14.17 -11.08
N ILE A 156 24.53 -15.05 -10.16
CA ILE A 156 23.65 -15.84 -9.28
C ILE A 156 22.91 -14.94 -8.28
N VAL A 157 23.61 -14.00 -7.63
CA VAL A 157 23.00 -13.05 -6.68
C VAL A 157 21.91 -12.25 -7.38
N VAL A 158 22.16 -11.79 -8.60
CA VAL A 158 21.30 -10.81 -9.28
C VAL A 158 20.08 -11.46 -9.91
N SER A 159 20.26 -12.58 -10.62
CA SER A 159 19.13 -13.37 -11.17
C SER A 159 18.15 -13.77 -10.06
N ASN A 160 18.67 -14.32 -8.95
CA ASN A 160 17.84 -14.71 -7.81
C ASN A 160 17.26 -13.49 -7.07
N THR A 161 18.00 -12.38 -6.95
CA THR A 161 17.46 -11.13 -6.38
C THR A 161 16.27 -10.63 -7.18
N LEU A 162 16.39 -10.48 -8.51
CA LEU A 162 15.31 -10.01 -9.40
C LEU A 162 14.04 -10.86 -9.28
N VAL A 163 14.21 -12.18 -9.19
CA VAL A 163 13.11 -13.13 -9.00
C VAL A 163 12.46 -12.98 -7.61
N CYS A 164 13.28 -12.86 -6.56
CA CYS A 164 12.80 -12.68 -5.19
C CYS A 164 12.10 -11.33 -4.99
N THR A 165 12.65 -10.24 -5.54
CA THR A 165 12.04 -8.90 -5.50
C THR A 165 10.73 -8.85 -6.28
N LEU A 166 10.63 -9.54 -7.42
CA LEU A 166 9.40 -9.64 -8.18
C LEU A 166 8.33 -10.42 -7.41
N LEU A 167 8.60 -11.70 -7.11
CA LEU A 167 7.57 -12.66 -6.70
C LEU A 167 7.27 -12.65 -5.20
N PHE A 168 8.26 -12.40 -4.33
CA PHE A 168 8.05 -12.57 -2.88
C PHE A 168 7.05 -11.57 -2.28
N PRO A 169 7.07 -10.26 -2.63
CA PRO A 169 6.05 -9.34 -2.15
C PRO A 169 4.65 -9.71 -2.71
N ILE A 170 4.54 -10.24 -3.93
CA ILE A 170 3.26 -10.70 -4.50
C ILE A 170 2.67 -11.83 -3.65
N VAL A 171 3.49 -12.83 -3.29
CA VAL A 171 3.06 -13.94 -2.43
C VAL A 171 2.67 -13.45 -1.04
N LEU A 172 3.42 -12.51 -0.44
CA LEU A 172 3.05 -11.93 0.86
C LEU A 172 1.79 -11.04 0.81
N MET A 173 1.52 -10.36 -0.31
CA MET A 173 0.25 -9.65 -0.54
C MET A 173 -0.93 -10.65 -0.60
N PHE A 174 -0.79 -11.73 -1.37
CA PHE A 174 -1.82 -12.78 -1.46
C PHE A 174 -2.13 -13.41 -0.10
N LEU A 175 -1.09 -13.63 0.72
CA LEU A 175 -1.20 -14.15 2.09
C LEU A 175 -1.61 -13.09 3.13
N LYS A 176 -1.92 -11.85 2.72
CA LYS A 176 -2.31 -10.72 3.60
C LYS A 176 -1.27 -10.39 4.69
N LYS A 177 0.00 -10.68 4.41
CA LYS A 177 1.18 -10.36 5.24
C LYS A 177 1.80 -9.01 4.90
N ILE A 178 1.38 -8.38 3.81
CA ILE A 178 1.59 -6.96 3.53
C ILE A 178 0.25 -6.24 3.66
N GLU A 179 0.21 -5.13 4.40
CA GLU A 179 -1.00 -4.33 4.59
C GLU A 179 -1.04 -3.18 3.57
N LEU A 180 -2.01 -3.24 2.65
CA LEU A 180 -2.14 -2.29 1.54
C LEU A 180 -2.82 -0.98 1.97
N ASN A 181 -2.20 -0.28 2.92
CA ASN A 181 -2.51 1.12 3.22
C ASN A 181 -2.01 2.04 2.09
N PHE A 182 -2.28 3.34 2.19
CA PHE A 182 -1.95 4.31 1.14
C PHE A 182 -0.42 4.43 0.91
N GLU A 183 0.36 4.48 1.99
CA GLU A 183 1.83 4.50 1.98
C GLU A 183 2.40 3.28 1.23
N ILE A 184 2.08 2.07 1.67
CA ILE A 184 2.57 0.81 1.08
C ILE A 184 2.12 0.65 -0.37
N LYS A 185 0.91 1.09 -0.75
CA LYS A 185 0.45 1.08 -2.14
C LYS A 185 1.35 1.92 -3.05
N ILE A 186 1.72 3.13 -2.63
CA ILE A 186 2.63 3.99 -3.39
C ILE A 186 4.04 3.40 -3.39
N THR A 187 4.54 2.86 -2.27
CA THR A 187 5.83 2.17 -2.23
C THR A 187 5.89 1.01 -3.22
N LEU A 188 4.88 0.13 -3.22
CA LEU A 188 4.80 -0.99 -4.15
C LEU A 188 4.69 -0.53 -5.61
N LEU A 189 3.94 0.54 -5.90
CA LEU A 189 3.81 1.09 -7.25
C LEU A 189 5.16 1.58 -7.79
N VAL A 190 5.87 2.42 -7.02
CA VAL A 190 7.19 2.95 -7.43
C VAL A 190 8.22 1.82 -7.54
N TYR A 191 8.19 0.87 -6.61
CA TYR A 191 9.05 -0.32 -6.60
C TYR A 191 8.85 -1.23 -7.81
N TYR A 192 7.61 -1.59 -8.15
CA TYR A 192 7.35 -2.41 -9.33
C TYR A 192 7.61 -1.64 -10.63
N PHE A 193 7.37 -0.33 -10.66
CA PHE A 193 7.75 0.50 -11.81
C PHE A 193 9.27 0.55 -12.02
N SER A 194 10.08 0.71 -10.96
CA SER A 194 11.54 0.66 -11.07
C SER A 194 12.02 -0.72 -11.49
N LEU A 195 11.43 -1.79 -10.94
CA LEU A 195 11.76 -3.18 -11.26
C LEU A 195 11.43 -3.54 -12.72
N ILE A 196 10.27 -3.12 -13.24
CA ILE A 196 9.89 -3.34 -14.65
C ILE A 196 10.81 -2.55 -15.58
N SER A 197 11.12 -1.29 -15.26
CA SER A 197 12.08 -0.48 -16.04
C SER A 197 13.45 -1.14 -16.11
N VAL A 198 13.89 -1.70 -14.98
CA VAL A 198 15.09 -2.53 -14.83
C VAL A 198 15.07 -3.76 -15.73
N MET A 199 14.01 -4.57 -15.65
CA MET A 199 13.90 -5.78 -16.47
C MET A 199 13.85 -5.45 -17.97
N ALA A 200 13.24 -4.32 -18.36
CA ALA A 200 13.23 -3.85 -19.75
C ALA A 200 14.63 -3.47 -20.26
N VAL A 201 15.42 -2.72 -19.47
CA VAL A 201 16.81 -2.36 -19.83
C VAL A 201 17.71 -3.60 -19.91
N PHE A 202 17.58 -4.53 -18.97
CA PHE A 202 18.32 -5.79 -18.96
C PHE A 202 17.97 -6.67 -20.17
N ALA A 203 16.68 -6.84 -20.47
CA ALA A 203 16.23 -7.57 -21.66
C ALA A 203 16.72 -6.92 -22.97
N ALA A 204 16.73 -5.58 -23.05
CA ALA A 204 17.29 -4.86 -24.20
C ALA A 204 18.82 -5.08 -24.34
N THR A 205 19.55 -5.12 -23.22
CA THR A 205 21.01 -5.40 -23.23
C THR A 205 21.29 -6.82 -23.71
N ILE A 206 20.54 -7.82 -23.24
CA ILE A 206 20.63 -9.21 -23.72
C ILE A 206 20.27 -9.29 -25.21
N GLY A 207 19.21 -8.60 -25.66
CA GLY A 207 18.83 -8.56 -27.07
C GLY A 207 19.90 -7.96 -27.99
N ILE A 208 20.62 -6.94 -27.52
CA ILE A 208 21.77 -6.35 -28.24
C ILE A 208 22.95 -7.33 -28.28
N LEU A 209 23.30 -7.95 -27.15
CA LEU A 209 24.37 -8.96 -27.06
C LEU A 209 24.13 -10.14 -28.02
N TYR A 210 22.88 -10.61 -28.10
CA TYR A 210 22.44 -11.66 -29.02
C TYR A 210 22.52 -11.19 -30.49
N SER A 211 21.98 -10.02 -30.80
CA SER A 211 22.00 -9.43 -32.16
C SER A 211 23.42 -9.29 -32.74
N MET A 212 24.39 -8.96 -31.88
CA MET A 212 25.81 -8.83 -32.25
C MET A 212 26.59 -10.15 -32.24
N ASN A 213 25.92 -11.30 -32.05
CA ASN A 213 26.49 -12.64 -31.94
C ASN A 213 27.63 -12.78 -30.90
N LEU A 214 27.67 -11.87 -29.93
CA LEU A 214 28.71 -11.77 -28.90
C LEU A 214 28.62 -12.89 -27.86
N LEU A 215 27.46 -13.55 -27.76
CA LEU A 215 27.21 -14.72 -26.91
C LEU A 215 27.70 -16.04 -27.53
N ASN A 216 27.83 -16.12 -28.86
CA ASN A 216 28.18 -17.33 -29.62
C ASN A 216 29.60 -17.32 -30.23
N THR A 217 30.44 -16.36 -29.84
CA THR A 217 31.83 -16.22 -30.30
C THR A 217 32.78 -16.53 -29.14
N ASP A 218 34.04 -16.92 -29.42
CA ASP A 218 35.12 -17.15 -28.43
C ASP A 218 35.32 -15.98 -27.41
N ASN A 219 34.73 -14.83 -27.69
CA ASN A 219 34.61 -13.67 -26.82
C ASN A 219 33.61 -13.83 -25.64
N HIS A 220 33.23 -15.05 -25.23
CA HIS A 220 32.32 -15.28 -24.08
C HIS A 220 32.70 -14.48 -22.82
N THR A 221 34.00 -14.32 -22.55
CA THR A 221 34.53 -13.48 -21.45
C THR A 221 34.09 -12.02 -21.54
N PHE A 222 34.04 -11.44 -22.75
CA PHE A 222 33.60 -10.07 -22.96
C PHE A 222 32.08 -9.93 -22.79
N ALA A 223 31.29 -10.91 -23.25
CA ALA A 223 29.84 -10.93 -23.05
C ALA A 223 29.47 -11.01 -21.55
N LEU A 224 30.17 -11.83 -20.77
CA LEU A 224 30.03 -11.89 -19.31
C LEU A 224 30.39 -10.55 -18.65
N ILE A 225 31.46 -9.88 -19.06
CA ILE A 225 31.83 -8.56 -18.54
C ILE A 225 30.75 -7.50 -18.83
N ILE A 226 30.18 -7.47 -20.03
CA ILE A 226 29.08 -6.55 -20.37
C ILE A 226 27.81 -6.88 -19.57
N TYR A 227 27.51 -8.17 -19.38
CA TYR A 227 26.41 -8.63 -18.54
C TYR A 227 26.58 -8.16 -17.08
N ASP A 228 27.74 -8.38 -16.46
CA ASP A 228 28.05 -7.94 -15.09
C ASP A 228 28.07 -6.40 -14.96
N LEU A 229 28.51 -5.67 -15.99
CA LEU A 229 28.44 -4.20 -16.03
C LEU A 229 27.00 -3.68 -16.14
N SER A 230 26.11 -4.37 -16.86
CA SER A 230 24.70 -3.99 -17.00
C SER A 230 23.91 -4.13 -15.69
N ILE A 231 24.40 -4.98 -14.80
CA ILE A 231 23.80 -5.33 -13.50
C ILE A 231 24.02 -4.25 -12.43
N ILE A 232 25.16 -3.55 -12.45
CA ILE A 232 25.47 -2.51 -11.46
C ILE A 232 24.46 -1.34 -11.50
N PRO A 233 24.15 -0.71 -12.65
CA PRO A 233 23.11 0.31 -12.72
C PRO A 233 21.71 -0.26 -12.43
N LEU A 234 21.49 -1.55 -12.67
CA LEU A 234 20.24 -2.26 -12.37
C LEU A 234 19.91 -2.26 -10.87
N VAL A 235 20.90 -2.54 -10.03
CA VAL A 235 20.78 -2.53 -8.57
C VAL A 235 20.72 -1.08 -8.07
N ALA A 236 21.55 -0.20 -8.64
CA ALA A 236 21.57 1.22 -8.27
C ALA A 236 20.22 1.92 -8.52
N ILE A 237 19.58 1.67 -9.67
CA ILE A 237 18.32 2.35 -10.02
C ILE A 237 17.13 1.84 -9.19
N ASN A 238 17.14 0.59 -8.71
CA ASN A 238 16.18 0.11 -7.71
C ASN A 238 16.39 0.77 -6.34
N LEU A 239 17.65 0.93 -5.90
CA LEU A 239 17.97 1.66 -4.66
C LEU A 239 17.57 3.14 -4.73
N ILE A 240 17.80 3.78 -5.89
CA ILE A 240 17.37 5.16 -6.17
C ILE A 240 15.84 5.25 -6.20
N GLY A 241 15.14 4.35 -6.91
CA GLY A 241 13.68 4.29 -6.94
C GLY A 241 13.07 4.10 -5.55
N PHE A 242 13.69 3.26 -4.71
CA PHE A 242 13.32 3.09 -3.31
C PHE A 242 13.52 4.39 -2.49
N GLY A 243 14.64 5.08 -2.68
CA GLY A 243 14.90 6.39 -2.06
C GLY A 243 13.89 7.46 -2.47
N ILE A 244 13.55 7.54 -3.76
CA ILE A 244 12.53 8.44 -4.31
C ILE A 244 11.16 8.11 -3.73
N SER A 245 10.80 6.82 -3.62
CA SER A 245 9.54 6.39 -3.00
C SER A 245 9.42 6.87 -1.55
N ASN A 246 10.48 6.73 -0.75
CA ASN A 246 10.51 7.26 0.61
C ASN A 246 10.41 8.80 0.66
N ALA A 247 11.06 9.50 -0.27
CA ALA A 247 10.96 10.95 -0.37
C ALA A 247 9.54 11.42 -0.73
N ILE A 248 8.88 10.77 -1.69
CA ILE A 248 7.48 11.02 -2.06
C ILE A 248 6.55 10.79 -0.85
N SER A 249 6.76 9.69 -0.12
CA SER A 249 5.95 9.39 1.07
C SER A 249 6.02 10.49 2.13
N GLN A 250 7.22 11.02 2.37
CA GLN A 250 7.43 12.07 3.39
C GLN A 250 7.00 13.46 2.91
N LYS A 251 7.29 13.83 1.66
CA LYS A 251 7.03 15.18 1.14
C LYS A 251 5.61 15.42 0.66
N LEU A 252 4.94 14.39 0.12
CA LEU A 252 3.61 14.54 -0.48
C LEU A 252 2.52 13.84 0.33
N LEU A 253 2.73 12.57 0.70
CA LEU A 253 1.65 11.78 1.31
C LEU A 253 1.41 12.15 2.78
N ASN A 254 2.47 12.44 3.54
CA ASN A 254 2.33 12.77 4.96
C ASN A 254 1.59 14.11 5.21
N PRO A 255 1.90 15.23 4.50
CA PRO A 255 1.11 16.46 4.61
C PRO A 255 -0.36 16.26 4.19
N LEU A 256 -0.62 15.53 3.10
CA LEU A 256 -1.99 15.21 2.67
C LEU A 256 -2.78 14.41 3.71
N LEU A 257 -2.11 13.50 4.43
CA LEU A 257 -2.75 12.71 5.49
C LEU A 257 -3.08 13.57 6.71
N ILE A 258 -2.16 14.45 7.13
CA ILE A 258 -2.40 15.44 8.20
C ILE A 258 -3.56 16.35 7.82
N MET A 259 -3.56 16.94 6.62
CA MET A 259 -4.68 17.76 6.11
C MET A 259 -6.01 16.99 6.13
N THR A 260 -6.01 15.73 5.69
CA THR A 260 -7.22 14.90 5.69
C THR A 260 -7.76 14.64 7.10
N GLU A 261 -6.86 14.42 8.07
CA GLU A 261 -7.24 14.19 9.47
C GLU A 261 -7.71 15.46 10.15
N ASP A 262 -7.05 16.60 9.92
CA ASP A 262 -7.47 17.90 10.42
C ASP A 262 -8.83 18.32 9.87
N ILE A 263 -9.06 18.18 8.55
CA ILE A 263 -10.36 18.47 7.92
C ILE A 263 -11.47 17.59 8.52
N LYS A 264 -11.20 16.31 8.79
CA LYS A 264 -12.17 15.42 9.45
C LYS A 264 -12.50 15.82 10.89
N GLN A 265 -11.59 16.49 11.58
CA GLN A 265 -11.83 17.01 12.93
C GLN A 265 -12.65 18.31 12.93
N MET A 266 -12.76 19.02 11.79
CA MET A 266 -13.57 20.23 11.62
C MET A 266 -15.07 19.92 11.40
N ASP A 267 -15.62 18.93 12.12
CA ASP A 267 -17.02 18.50 11.98
C ASP A 267 -18.01 19.48 12.62
N GLY A 268 -18.25 20.59 11.92
CA GLY A 268 -19.42 21.49 12.03
C GLY A 268 -19.55 22.35 13.31
N LYS A 269 -18.95 21.94 14.43
CA LYS A 269 -19.14 22.54 15.77
C LYS A 269 -18.03 23.48 16.21
N SER A 270 -16.85 23.42 15.58
CA SER A 270 -15.71 24.28 15.91
C SER A 270 -14.82 24.51 14.68
N TRP A 271 -15.12 25.56 13.91
CA TRP A 271 -14.34 26.01 12.75
C TRP A 271 -13.05 26.76 13.12
N ASN A 272 -12.60 26.64 14.37
CA ASN A 272 -11.46 27.38 14.92
C ASN A 272 -10.11 26.72 14.64
N LYS A 273 -10.10 25.46 14.17
CA LYS A 273 -8.87 24.77 13.78
C LYS A 273 -8.51 25.18 12.34
N LYS A 274 -7.28 25.61 12.13
CA LYS A 274 -6.71 25.86 10.79
C LYS A 274 -5.71 24.76 10.43
N LEU A 275 -5.50 24.56 9.14
CA LEU A 275 -4.45 23.69 8.63
C LEU A 275 -3.10 24.39 8.80
N ASP A 276 -2.16 23.73 9.48
CA ASP A 276 -0.79 24.19 9.70
C ASP A 276 0.15 23.34 8.84
N ILE A 277 0.32 23.74 7.58
CA ILE A 277 1.09 23.01 6.56
C ILE A 277 2.05 23.99 5.91
N HIS A 278 3.35 23.76 6.13
CA HIS A 278 4.44 24.60 5.64
C HIS A 278 5.38 23.76 4.75
N THR A 279 4.95 23.47 3.52
CA THR A 279 5.70 22.66 2.54
C THR A 279 6.51 23.48 1.54
N GLY A 280 6.17 24.76 1.36
CA GLY A 280 6.74 25.65 0.34
C GLY A 280 6.33 25.31 -1.11
N ASP A 281 5.28 24.50 -1.28
CA ASP A 281 4.78 24.00 -2.59
C ASP A 281 3.25 24.14 -2.71
N GLU A 282 2.66 23.50 -3.73
CA GLU A 282 1.22 23.56 -3.99
C GLU A 282 0.34 23.05 -2.83
N LEU A 283 0.88 22.23 -1.91
CA LEU A 283 0.13 21.75 -0.74
C LEU A 283 -0.07 22.87 0.31
N GLU A 284 0.91 23.76 0.47
CA GLU A 284 0.80 24.96 1.33
C GLU A 284 -0.18 25.97 0.73
N VAL A 285 -0.18 26.14 -0.60
CA VAL A 285 -1.18 26.96 -1.31
C VAL A 285 -2.59 26.39 -1.11
N LEU A 286 -2.76 25.07 -1.22
CA LEU A 286 -4.05 24.40 -0.98
C LEU A 286 -4.50 24.54 0.49
N ALA A 287 -3.60 24.38 1.46
CA ALA A 287 -3.89 24.58 2.87
C ALA A 287 -4.30 26.03 3.17
N THR A 288 -3.63 27.00 2.57
CA THR A 288 -3.95 28.43 2.69
C THR A 288 -5.34 28.74 2.10
N ALA A 289 -5.63 28.27 0.89
CA ALA A 289 -6.93 28.45 0.25
C ALA A 289 -8.08 27.78 1.03
N PHE A 290 -7.82 26.63 1.65
CA PHE A 290 -8.78 25.98 2.55
C PHE A 290 -9.00 26.80 3.84
N ASN A 291 -7.94 27.33 4.45
CA ASN A 291 -8.05 28.22 5.61
C ASN A 291 -8.86 29.49 5.30
N GLU A 292 -8.66 30.11 4.12
CA GLU A 292 -9.50 31.23 3.67
C GLU A 292 -10.98 30.85 3.51
N MET A 293 -11.27 29.64 3.06
CA MET A 293 -12.64 29.14 2.94
C MET A 293 -13.27 28.96 4.33
N VAL A 294 -12.53 28.40 5.30
CA VAL A 294 -12.97 28.26 6.69
C VAL A 294 -13.24 29.63 7.32
N ASP A 295 -12.37 30.61 7.10
CA ASP A 295 -12.59 32.00 7.56
C ASP A 295 -13.87 32.59 6.96
N LYS A 296 -14.08 32.46 5.64
CA LYS A 296 -15.32 32.93 4.96
C LYS A 296 -16.58 32.21 5.46
N ILE A 297 -16.49 30.91 5.79
CA ILE A 297 -17.60 30.16 6.39
C ILE A 297 -17.92 30.71 7.79
N ASN A 298 -16.90 30.93 8.62
CA ASN A 298 -17.09 31.43 9.97
C ASN A 298 -17.67 32.86 9.98
N ASP A 299 -17.15 33.76 9.14
CA ASP A 299 -17.70 35.09 8.90
C ASP A 299 -19.17 35.06 8.45
N THR A 300 -19.51 34.11 7.57
CA THR A 300 -20.88 33.93 7.07
C THR A 300 -21.80 33.43 8.18
N MET A 301 -21.33 32.50 9.01
CA MET A 301 -22.09 32.02 10.17
C MET A 301 -22.32 33.12 11.21
N HIS A 302 -21.32 33.94 11.54
CA HIS A 302 -21.50 35.11 12.41
C HIS A 302 -22.56 36.06 11.86
N LYS A 303 -22.47 36.46 10.59
CA LYS A 303 -23.48 37.31 9.93
C LYS A 303 -24.87 36.67 9.94
N LEU A 304 -24.99 35.34 9.80
CA LEU A 304 -26.28 34.65 9.90
C LEU A 304 -26.85 34.71 11.31
N TRP A 305 -26.04 34.48 12.35
CA TRP A 305 -26.46 34.58 13.75
C TRP A 305 -26.90 36.00 14.12
N ASP A 306 -26.15 37.03 13.70
CA ASP A 306 -26.51 38.43 13.92
C ASP A 306 -27.87 38.78 13.26
N ASN A 307 -28.06 38.37 12.00
CA ASN A 307 -29.31 38.57 11.26
C ASN A 307 -30.50 37.80 11.89
N ILE A 308 -30.27 36.64 12.51
CA ILE A 308 -31.30 35.88 13.23
C ILE A 308 -31.67 36.61 14.52
N ALA A 309 -30.67 37.03 15.32
CA ALA A 309 -30.89 37.77 16.57
C ALA A 309 -31.59 39.13 16.34
N GLU A 310 -31.29 39.82 15.24
CA GLU A 310 -32.01 41.03 14.84
C GLU A 310 -33.48 40.72 14.50
N LYS A 311 -33.75 39.67 13.71
CA LYS A 311 -35.12 39.26 13.37
C LYS A 311 -35.94 38.82 14.57
N GLU A 312 -35.34 38.12 15.53
CA GLU A 312 -35.99 37.75 16.79
C GLU A 312 -36.36 38.99 17.62
N ARG A 313 -35.46 39.99 17.71
CA ARG A 313 -35.76 41.28 18.37
C ARG A 313 -36.91 42.01 17.70
N LEU A 314 -36.89 42.12 16.37
CA LEU A 314 -37.97 42.76 15.60
C LEU A 314 -39.31 42.02 15.73
N ALA A 315 -39.29 40.69 15.85
CA ALA A 315 -40.49 39.90 16.10
C ALA A 315 -41.07 40.17 17.49
N ALA A 316 -40.23 40.19 18.53
CA ALA A 316 -40.65 40.48 19.90
C ALA A 316 -41.17 41.93 20.07
N GLU A 317 -40.53 42.91 19.41
CA GLU A 317 -41.00 44.29 19.40
C GLU A 317 -42.35 44.42 18.67
N LYS A 318 -42.52 43.76 17.53
CA LYS A 318 -43.79 43.72 16.80
C LYS A 318 -44.92 43.05 17.59
N GLU A 319 -44.64 41.95 18.30
CA GLU A 319 -45.61 41.28 19.19
C GLU A 319 -46.03 42.21 20.33
N ARG A 320 -45.06 42.91 20.94
CA ARG A 320 -45.32 43.92 21.97
C ARG A 320 -46.20 45.07 21.44
N THR A 321 -45.85 45.68 20.32
CA THR A 321 -46.66 46.76 19.72
C THR A 321 -48.06 46.26 19.33
N SER A 322 -48.19 45.04 18.81
CA SER A 322 -49.50 44.43 18.53
C SER A 322 -50.34 44.22 19.79
N THR A 323 -49.70 43.92 20.93
CA THR A 323 -50.36 43.77 22.22
C THR A 323 -50.82 45.14 22.77
N GLU A 324 -49.94 46.15 22.74
CA GLU A 324 -50.26 47.53 23.13
C GLU A 324 -51.41 48.12 22.27
N LEU A 325 -51.40 47.85 20.96
CA LEU A 325 -52.45 48.28 20.03
C LEU A 325 -53.80 47.58 20.29
N ASN A 326 -53.79 46.28 20.59
CA ASN A 326 -55.01 45.52 20.93
C ASN A 326 -55.63 46.02 22.24
N ILE A 327 -54.81 46.31 23.25
CA ILE A 327 -55.26 46.96 24.50
C ILE A 327 -55.91 48.32 24.20
N ALA A 328 -55.26 49.16 23.38
CA ALA A 328 -55.82 50.46 22.98
C ALA A 328 -57.15 50.32 22.21
N GLN A 329 -57.27 49.32 21.32
CA GLN A 329 -58.50 49.03 20.57
C GLN A 329 -59.63 48.55 21.49
N GLN A 330 -59.35 47.69 22.47
CA GLN A 330 -60.34 47.28 23.48
C GLN A 330 -60.85 48.48 24.29
N ILE A 331 -59.93 49.36 24.73
CA ILE A 331 -60.26 50.60 25.45
C ILE A 331 -61.14 51.51 24.58
N GLN A 332 -60.79 51.76 23.32
CA GLN A 332 -61.61 52.55 22.40
C GLN A 332 -63.00 51.94 22.18
N THR A 333 -63.08 50.61 22.03
CA THR A 333 -64.36 49.91 21.81
C THR A 333 -65.26 50.02 23.06
N ALA A 334 -64.68 49.99 24.26
CA ALA A 334 -65.40 50.19 25.52
C ALA A 334 -65.89 51.64 25.74
N MET A 335 -65.37 52.62 24.98
CA MET A 335 -65.89 54.00 25.00
C MET A 335 -67.06 54.24 24.03
N LEU A 336 -67.43 53.27 23.19
CA LEU A 336 -68.57 53.40 22.28
C LEU A 336 -69.90 53.11 23.00
N PRO A 337 -70.97 53.91 22.76
CA PRO A 337 -72.25 53.73 23.45
C PRO A 337 -72.99 52.48 22.95
N ALA A 338 -73.36 51.61 23.88
CA ALA A 338 -74.14 50.40 23.58
C ALA A 338 -75.55 50.75 23.07
N ARG A 339 -75.79 50.57 21.76
CA ARG A 339 -77.15 50.66 21.19
C ARG A 339 -77.95 49.41 21.52
N SER A 340 -78.87 49.54 22.47
CA SER A 340 -80.01 48.63 22.60
C SER A 340 -81.08 49.01 21.56
N PHE A 341 -81.36 48.10 20.62
CA PHE A 341 -82.58 48.12 19.81
C PHE A 341 -83.14 46.69 19.77
N SER A 342 -84.41 46.54 20.13
CA SER A 342 -85.09 45.25 20.15
C SER A 342 -86.40 45.30 19.35
N ASN A 343 -86.71 44.15 18.73
CA ASN A 343 -88.01 43.67 18.26
C ASN A 343 -88.93 44.60 17.45
N PHE A 344 -89.11 44.27 16.16
CA PHE A 344 -90.43 44.28 15.52
C PHE A 344 -90.58 43.07 14.56
N PRO A 345 -91.79 42.50 14.37
CA PRO A 345 -91.99 41.26 13.60
C PRO A 345 -92.09 41.52 12.09
N GLY A 346 -91.65 40.57 11.27
CA GLY A 346 -91.75 40.64 9.80
C GLY A 346 -93.00 39.95 9.22
N PRO A 347 -93.14 39.97 7.88
CA PRO A 347 -93.87 38.91 7.18
C PRO A 347 -93.11 38.25 6.00
N ASP A 348 -93.15 36.90 6.02
CA ASP A 348 -93.13 35.89 4.93
C ASP A 348 -92.36 36.05 3.59
N ARG A 349 -91.51 35.02 3.33
CA ARG A 349 -91.23 34.29 2.05
C ARG A 349 -90.63 35.08 0.87
N ILE A 350 -89.80 34.51 -0.03
CA ILE A 350 -89.94 33.25 -0.78
C ILE A 350 -88.54 32.60 -1.05
N GLN A 351 -88.50 31.27 -1.22
CA GLN A 351 -87.33 30.48 -1.60
C GLN A 351 -86.86 30.68 -3.05
N ARG A 352 -85.54 30.63 -3.30
CA ARG A 352 -84.79 30.11 -4.49
C ARG A 352 -83.30 30.45 -4.27
N GLN A 353 -82.26 29.72 -4.65
CA GLN A 353 -81.95 28.39 -5.19
C GLN A 353 -80.38 28.35 -5.18
N ARG A 354 -79.72 27.20 -4.96
CA ARG A 354 -78.26 27.06 -5.25
C ARG A 354 -78.03 26.85 -6.75
N PRO A 355 -76.83 27.08 -7.29
CA PRO A 355 -75.78 26.03 -7.41
C PRO A 355 -74.46 26.42 -6.68
N HIS A 356 -73.51 25.53 -6.31
CA HIS A 356 -72.40 24.97 -7.12
C HIS A 356 -71.69 26.03 -8.01
N ASP A 357 -70.36 26.15 -8.13
CA ASP A 357 -69.18 25.51 -7.49
C ASP A 357 -67.93 26.39 -7.82
N SER A 358 -66.67 26.17 -7.44
CA SER A 358 -65.96 25.14 -6.64
C SER A 358 -64.64 25.72 -6.10
N SER A 359 -64.07 25.18 -5.01
CA SER A 359 -62.76 25.61 -4.48
C SER A 359 -61.63 24.59 -4.72
N GLN A 360 -60.69 24.90 -5.62
CA GLN A 360 -59.31 24.40 -5.53
C GLN A 360 -58.33 25.57 -5.71
N GLY A 361 -57.45 25.74 -4.73
CA GLY A 361 -56.40 26.75 -4.70
C GLY A 361 -55.31 26.27 -3.75
N ASN A 362 -54.56 25.25 -4.18
CA ASN A 362 -53.58 24.57 -3.36
C ASN A 362 -52.33 25.44 -3.12
N ARG A 363 -51.65 25.15 -2.02
CA ARG A 363 -50.44 25.81 -1.51
C ARG A 363 -49.31 25.86 -2.55
N ARG A 364 -48.51 26.92 -2.50
CA ARG A 364 -47.05 26.85 -2.52
C ARG A 364 -46.52 27.70 -1.38
#